data_AF-A0A7X0NX48-F1
#
_entry.id   AF-A0A7X0NX48-F1
#
_cell.length_a   1.000
_cell.length_b   1.000
_cell.length_c   1.000
_cell.angle_alpha   90.00
_cell.angle_beta   90.00
_cell.angle_gamma   90.00
#
_symmetry.space_group_name_H-M   'P 1'
#
loop_
_entity.id
_entity.type
_entity.pdbx_description
1 polymer ?
#
loop_
_entity_poly.entity_id
_entity_poly.type
_entity_poly.pdbx_seq_one_letter_code
_entity_poly.pdbx_strand_id
1 'polypeptide(L)' 'MSTRMFSEDQLERLQSYPDIGRDNVIRYFARTPADVSFIDPGRGRDPADR' A
#
# COMPACT_ATOMS: atom_id res chain seq x y z
N MET A 1 5.21 -22.00 -1.94
CA MET A 1 6.32 -21.64 -1.03
C MET A 1 6.56 -20.15 -1.19
N SER A 2 6.15 -19.34 -0.21
CA SER A 2 6.44 -17.90 -0.22
C SER A 2 7.88 -17.72 0.22
N THR A 3 8.75 -17.24 -0.68
CA THR A 3 10.13 -16.90 -0.31
C THR A 3 10.04 -15.82 0.75
N ARG A 4 10.50 -16.13 1.98
CA ARG A 4 10.55 -15.15 3.07
C ARG A 4 11.60 -14.11 2.68
N MET A 5 11.16 -13.00 2.10
CA MET A 5 12.01 -11.94 1.55
C MET A 5 12.81 -11.19 2.64
N PHE A 6 12.45 -11.37 3.91
CA PHE A 6 13.02 -10.70 5.07
C PHE A 6 13.36 -11.69 6.18
N SER A 7 14.44 -11.44 6.93
CA SER A 7 14.69 -12.11 8.21
C SER A 7 13.71 -11.61 9.29
N GLU A 8 13.66 -12.30 10.43
CA GLU A 8 12.77 -11.92 11.54
C GLU A 8 13.12 -10.53 12.10
N ASP A 9 14.41 -10.23 12.30
CA ASP A 9 14.89 -8.91 12.72
C ASP A 9 14.53 -7.80 11.71
N GLN A 10 14.55 -8.11 10.41
CA GLN A 10 14.14 -7.17 9.36
C GLN A 10 12.63 -6.92 9.42
N LEU A 11 11.83 -7.93 9.77
CA LEU A 11 10.40 -7.82 9.92
C LEU A 11 10.02 -6.96 11.15
N GLU A 12 10.68 -7.18 12.29
CA GLU A 12 10.51 -6.36 13.50
C GLU A 12 10.87 -4.90 13.25
N ARG A 13 11.97 -4.66 12.54
CA ARG A 13 12.37 -3.31 12.15
C ARG A 13 11.39 -2.66 11.17
N LEU A 14 10.76 -3.43 10.28
CA LEU A 14 9.75 -2.90 9.38
C LEU A 14 8.48 -2.49 10.16
N GLN A 15 8.11 -3.28 11.18
CA GLN A 15 6.95 -3.01 12.05
C GLN A 15 7.18 -1.85 13.03
N SER A 16 8.44 -1.49 13.31
CA SER A 16 8.75 -0.36 14.20
C SER A 16 8.62 1.00 13.51
N TYR A 17 8.56 1.04 12.18
CA TYR A 17 8.25 2.27 11.46
C TYR A 17 6.79 2.66 11.72
N PRO A 18 6.50 3.97 11.91
CA PRO A 18 5.13 4.43 12.03
C PRO A 18 4.36 4.04 10.78
N ASP A 19 3.21 3.40 10.98
CA ASP A 19 2.35 3.02 9.87
C ASP A 19 1.89 4.31 9.15
N ILE A 20 2.37 4.50 7.93
CA ILE A 20 1.89 5.58 7.07
C ILE A 20 0.50 5.14 6.62
N GLY A 21 -0.52 5.66 7.29
CA GLY A 21 -1.91 5.39 6.94
C GLY A 21 -2.17 5.63 5.46
N ARG A 22 -3.06 4.83 4.87
CA ARG A 22 -3.38 4.81 3.43
C ARG A 22 -3.58 6.21 2.84
N ASP A 23 -4.30 7.10 3.54
CA ASP A 23 -4.55 8.47 3.07
C ASP A 23 -3.27 9.31 2.93
N ASN A 24 -2.28 9.09 3.78
CA ASN A 24 -0.98 9.76 3.66
C ASN A 24 -0.17 9.19 2.49
N VAL A 25 -0.24 7.87 2.25
CA VAL A 25 0.37 7.27 1.06
C VAL A 25 -0.22 7.88 -0.22
N ILE A 26 -1.56 7.94 -0.29
CA ILE A 26 -2.26 8.55 -1.43
C ILE A 26 -1.87 10.02 -1.60
N ARG A 27 -1.88 10.80 -0.51
CA ARG A 27 -1.59 12.23 -0.56
C ARG A 27 -0.19 12.57 -1.06
N TYR A 28 0.82 11.83 -0.59
CA TYR A 28 2.22 12.18 -0.82
C TYR A 28 2.89 11.38 -1.94
N PHE A 29 2.37 10.18 -2.25
CA PHE A 29 3.04 9.25 -3.17
C PHE A 29 2.20 8.86 -4.39
N ALA A 30 0.87 8.99 -4.36
CA ALA A 30 0.05 8.69 -5.54
C ALA A 30 0.00 9.89 -6.49
N ARG A 31 0.91 9.92 -7.48
CA ARG A 31 1.00 11.01 -8.48
C ARG A 31 0.02 10.83 -9.64
N THR A 32 -0.49 9.62 -9.83
CA THR A 32 -1.42 9.28 -10.92
C THR A 32 -2.66 8.55 -10.38
N PRO A 33 -3.79 8.55 -11.13
CA PRO A 33 -4.96 7.74 -10.80
C PRO A 33 -4.66 6.24 -10.71
N ALA A 34 -3.70 5.75 -11.50
CA ALA A 34 -3.24 4.37 -11.44
C ALA A 34 -2.61 4.05 -10.08
N ASP A 35 -1.80 4.96 -9.54
CA ASP A 35 -1.20 4.79 -8.21
C ASP A 35 -2.27 4.72 -7.11
N VAL A 36 -3.31 5.55 -7.21
CA VAL A 36 -4.45 5.50 -6.28
C VAL A 36 -5.16 4.16 -6.35
N SER A 37 -5.43 3.64 -7.55
CA SER A 37 -6.10 2.34 -7.73
C SER A 37 -5.27 1.14 -7.25
N PHE A 38 -3.95 1.27 -7.25
CA PHE A 38 -3.04 0.26 -6.69
C PHE A 38 -3.08 0.24 -5.15
N ILE A 39 -3.09 1.43 -4.52
CA ILE A 39 -3.11 1.59 -3.06
C ILE A 39 -4.52 1.35 -2.48
N ASP A 40 -5.55 1.75 -3.22
CA ASP A 40 -6.96 1.65 -2.83
C ASP A 40 -7.82 1.17 -4.00
N PRO A 41 -7.89 -0.15 -4.23
CA PRO A 41 -8.60 -0.74 -5.37
C PRO A 41 -10.11 -0.46 -5.38
N GLY A 42 -10.68 0.00 -4.26
CA GLY A 42 -12.09 0.40 -4.17
C GLY A 42 -12.34 1.88 -4.47
N ARG A 43 -11.30 2.71 -4.46
CA ARG A 43 -11.38 4.16 -4.64
C ARG A 43 -10.95 4.52 -6.06
N GLY A 44 -11.92 4.60 -6.96
CA GLY A 44 -11.69 4.93 -8.38
C GLY A 44 -12.11 3.83 -9.37
N ARG A 45 -12.63 2.69 -8.89
CA ARG A 45 -13.41 1.79 -9.76
C ARG A 45 -14.73 2.45 -10.10
N ASP A 46 -15.01 2.55 -11.40
CA ASP A 46 -16.32 2.97 -11.87
C ASP A 46 -17.37 1.97 -11.37
N PRO A 47 -18.55 2.41 -10.89
CA PRO A 47 -19.62 1.52 -10.47
C PRO A 47 -19.99 0.44 -11.49
N ALA A 48 -19.71 0.66 -12.78
CA ALA A 48 -19.97 -0.27 -13.86
C ALA A 48 -19.06 -1.53 -13.88
N ASP A 49 -17.95 -1.56 -13.14
CA ASP A 49 -16.98 -2.67 -13.12
C ASP A 49 -17.16 -3.60 -11.90
N ARG A 50 -18.40 -3.69 -11.39
CA ARG A 50 -18.76 -4.41 -10.16
C ARG A 50 -19.44 -5.75 -10.42
#